data_AF-A0ABD3RJ95-F1
#
_entry.id   AF-A0ABD3RJ95-F1
#
_cell.length_a   1.000
_cell.length_b   1.000
_cell.length_c   1.000
_cell.angle_alpha   90.00
_cell.angle_beta   90.00
_cell.angle_gamma   90.00
#
_symmetry.space_group_name_H-M   'P 1'
#
loop_
_entity.id
_entity.type
_entity.pdbx_description
1 polymer ?
#
loop_
_entity_poly.entity_id
_entity_poly.type
_entity_poly.pdbx_seq_one_letter_code
_entity_poly.pdbx_strand_id
1 'polypeptide(L)'
;MASRASKIAAVAREIFGTLPNRGVRTGLQFLKKPLTGAYEARYYMEPIEPFARKAQRHCSLVPIYTSELQERRHLKLRTLRQRGKGPPKKGSGKRK
;
A
#
# COMPACT_ATOMS: atom_id res chain seq x y z
N MET A 1 11.95 -21.44 -49.93
CA MET A 1 12.20 -22.47 -48.90
C MET A 1 12.81 -21.80 -47.67
N ALA A 2 12.24 -22.01 -46.48
CA ALA A 2 12.80 -21.45 -45.24
C ALA A 2 14.17 -22.10 -44.94
N SER A 3 15.19 -21.29 -44.59
CA SER A 3 16.54 -21.78 -44.33
C SER A 3 16.58 -22.76 -43.15
N ARG A 4 17.56 -23.67 -43.11
CA ARG A 4 17.74 -24.60 -41.97
C ARG A 4 17.81 -23.87 -40.64
N ALA A 5 18.50 -22.73 -40.59
CA ALA A 5 18.58 -21.87 -39.42
C ALA A 5 17.20 -21.34 -38.98
N SER A 6 16.36 -20.92 -39.94
CA SER A 6 15.00 -20.44 -39.62
C SER A 6 14.08 -21.53 -39.06
N LYS A 7 14.25 -22.79 -39.50
CA LYS A 7 13.53 -23.95 -38.96
C LYS A 7 13.95 -24.26 -37.53
N ILE A 8 15.26 -24.26 -37.26
CA ILE A 8 15.79 -24.45 -35.90
C ILE A 8 15.27 -23.34 -34.97
N ALA A 9 15.31 -22.08 -35.41
CA ALA A 9 14.78 -20.95 -34.64
C ALA A 9 13.25 -21.01 -34.44
N ALA A 10 12.51 -21.68 -35.32
CA ALA A 10 11.07 -21.90 -35.13
C ALA A 10 10.81 -22.95 -34.04
N VAL A 11 11.51 -24.08 -34.09
CA VAL A 11 11.41 -25.14 -33.07
C VAL A 11 11.86 -24.62 -31.69
N ALA A 12 12.95 -23.85 -31.62
CA ALA A 12 13.39 -23.25 -30.37
C ALA A 12 12.33 -22.29 -29.78
N ARG A 13 11.65 -21.51 -30.62
CA ARG A 13 10.58 -20.61 -30.17
C ARG A 13 9.39 -21.38 -29.59
N GLU A 14 9.06 -22.51 -30.20
CA GLU A 14 8.01 -23.41 -29.74
C GLU A 14 8.37 -24.04 -28.39
N ILE A 15 9.61 -24.54 -28.24
CA ILE A 15 10.10 -25.14 -26.98
C ILE A 15 10.12 -24.12 -25.84
N PHE A 16 10.65 -22.93 -26.08
CA PHE A 16 10.87 -21.92 -25.02
C PHE A 16 9.73 -20.89 -24.90
N GLY A 17 8.64 -21.06 -25.65
CA GLY A 17 7.50 -20.14 -25.63
C GLY A 17 7.86 -18.69 -26.02
N THR A 18 8.83 -18.50 -26.92
CA THR A 18 9.28 -17.17 -27.34
C THR A 18 8.64 -16.74 -28.66
N LEU A 19 8.29 -15.45 -28.76
CA LEU A 19 7.60 -14.92 -29.94
C LEU A 19 8.56 -14.65 -31.11
N PRO A 20 8.14 -14.85 -32.38
CA PRO A 20 8.91 -14.43 -33.55
C PRO A 20 9.15 -12.92 -33.57
N ASN A 21 10.38 -12.50 -33.87
CA ASN A 21 10.64 -11.11 -34.25
C ASN A 21 10.26 -10.91 -35.72
N ARG A 22 9.14 -10.21 -35.97
CA ARG A 22 8.62 -9.89 -37.31
C ARG A 22 9.07 -8.52 -37.83
N GLY A 23 9.96 -7.82 -37.11
CA GLY A 23 10.40 -6.46 -37.48
C GLY A 23 9.32 -5.38 -37.35
N VAL A 24 8.17 -5.71 -36.77
CA VAL A 24 7.05 -4.79 -36.53
C VAL A 24 6.91 -4.48 -35.04
N ARG A 25 6.44 -3.28 -34.71
CA ARG A 25 6.17 -2.86 -33.32
C ARG A 25 4.94 -3.59 -32.79
N THR A 26 5.15 -4.58 -31.94
CA THR A 26 4.09 -5.42 -31.33
C THR A 26 3.72 -5.03 -29.90
N GLY A 27 4.43 -4.06 -29.29
CA GLY A 27 4.20 -3.67 -27.89
C GLY A 27 4.76 -4.62 -26.83
N LEU A 28 5.37 -5.75 -27.24
CA LEU A 28 6.03 -6.73 -26.36
C LEU A 28 7.05 -6.10 -25.41
N GLN A 29 7.71 -5.01 -25.81
CA GLN A 29 8.64 -4.28 -24.95
C GLN A 29 7.97 -3.78 -23.68
N PHE A 30 6.71 -3.33 -23.74
CA PHE A 30 5.98 -2.84 -22.56
C PHE A 30 5.52 -3.99 -21.66
N LEU A 31 5.06 -5.09 -22.26
CA LEU A 31 4.65 -6.28 -21.50
C LEU A 31 5.82 -6.97 -20.79
N LYS A 32 7.03 -6.87 -21.35
CA LYS A 32 8.25 -7.36 -20.71
C LYS A 32 8.70 -6.50 -19.51
N LYS A 33 8.24 -5.26 -19.40
CA LYS A 33 8.62 -4.41 -18.26
C LYS A 33 7.96 -4.98 -17.00
N PRO A 34 8.73 -5.20 -15.92
CA PRO A 34 8.15 -5.64 -14.66
C PRO A 34 7.21 -4.55 -14.13
N LEU A 35 6.12 -4.98 -13.49
CA LEU A 35 5.18 -4.06 -12.86
C LEU A 35 5.82 -3.42 -11.62
N THR A 36 5.89 -2.10 -11.58
CA THR A 36 6.51 -1.34 -10.47
C THR A 36 5.51 -0.94 -9.39
N GLY A 37 4.21 -1.07 -9.64
CA GLY A 37 3.16 -0.55 -8.76
C GLY A 37 3.21 -1.06 -7.31
N ALA A 38 3.67 -2.30 -7.09
CA ALA A 38 3.83 -2.83 -5.72
C ALA A 38 4.94 -2.13 -4.93
N TYR A 39 6.00 -1.67 -5.60
CA TYR A 39 7.07 -0.91 -4.98
C TYR A 39 6.63 0.53 -4.72
N GLU A 40 5.91 1.14 -5.67
CA GLU A 40 5.36 2.48 -5.55
C GLU A 40 4.33 2.58 -4.42
N ALA A 41 3.45 1.58 -4.28
CA ALA A 41 2.46 1.53 -3.22
C ALA A 41 3.09 1.46 -1.81
N ARG A 42 4.31 0.92 -1.70
CA ARG A 42 5.05 0.79 -0.44
C ARG A 42 6.04 1.92 -0.20
N TYR A 43 5.95 3.02 -0.96
CA TYR A 43 6.86 4.15 -0.84
C TYR A 43 6.84 4.77 0.57
N TYR A 44 5.64 4.95 1.13
CA TYR A 44 5.49 5.40 2.51
C TYR A 44 5.35 4.19 3.43
N MET A 45 6.14 4.18 4.50
CA MET A 45 6.02 3.18 5.56
C MET A 45 4.66 3.33 6.25
N GLU A 46 3.99 2.20 6.49
CA GLU A 46 2.75 2.20 7.25
C GLU A 46 3.04 2.46 8.74
N PRO A 47 2.29 3.37 9.39
CA PRO A 47 2.46 3.63 10.81
C PRO A 47 2.09 2.39 11.65
N ILE A 48 2.76 2.17 12.78
CA ILE A 48 2.54 1.00 13.65
C ILE A 48 1.24 1.08 14.46
N GLU A 49 0.73 2.29 14.68
CA GLU A 49 -0.43 2.59 15.54
C GLU A 49 -1.70 1.79 15.19
N PRO A 50 -2.12 1.64 13.92
CA PRO A 50 -3.30 0.86 13.57
C PRO A 50 -3.12 -0.63 13.90
N PHE A 51 -1.92 -1.17 13.67
CA PHE A 51 -1.59 -2.57 13.95
C PHE A 51 -1.55 -2.86 15.45
N ALA A 52 -0.88 -2.02 16.23
CA ALA A 52 -0.81 -2.15 17.69
C ALA A 52 -2.21 -2.09 18.32
N ARG A 53 -3.07 -1.16 17.89
CA ARG A 53 -4.47 -1.08 18.36
C ARG A 53 -5.29 -2.31 17.98
N LYS A 54 -5.07 -2.87 16.79
CA LYS A 54 -5.75 -4.09 16.36
C LYS A 54 -5.33 -5.26 17.26
N ALA A 55 -4.03 -5.43 17.52
CA ALA A 55 -3.52 -6.48 18.40
C ALA A 55 -4.09 -6.39 19.82
N GLN A 56 -4.13 -5.20 20.43
CA GLN A 56 -4.71 -4.98 21.75
C GLN A 56 -6.20 -5.31 21.85
N ARG A 57 -6.96 -5.06 20.78
CA ARG A 57 -8.39 -5.41 20.75
C ARG A 57 -8.62 -6.92 20.73
N HIS A 58 -7.72 -7.68 20.12
CA HIS A 58 -7.86 -9.12 19.97
C HIS A 58 -7.22 -9.93 21.09
N CYS A 59 -6.25 -9.36 21.81
CA CYS A 59 -5.55 -10.03 22.89
C CYS A 59 -5.32 -9.08 24.06
N SER A 60 -5.96 -9.37 25.20
CA SER A 60 -5.86 -8.57 26.43
C SER A 60 -4.50 -8.68 27.13
N LEU A 61 -3.66 -9.63 26.74
CA LEU A 61 -2.29 -9.80 27.25
C LEU A 61 -1.29 -8.85 26.57
N VAL A 62 -1.68 -8.18 25.47
CA VAL A 62 -0.83 -7.23 24.77
C VAL A 62 -0.82 -5.90 25.53
N PRO A 63 0.35 -5.36 25.91
CA PRO A 63 0.44 -4.06 26.55
C PRO A 63 -0.21 -2.95 25.72
N ILE A 64 -0.81 -1.98 26.41
CA ILE A 64 -1.38 -0.80 25.75
C ILE A 64 -0.23 0.02 25.16
N TYR A 65 -0.38 0.33 23.88
CA TYR A 65 0.57 1.08 23.07
C TYR A 65 -0.04 2.45 22.86
N THR A 66 0.60 3.46 23.43
CA THR A 66 0.28 4.87 23.25
C THR A 66 1.57 5.60 22.92
N SER A 67 1.53 6.46 21.91
CA SER A 67 2.66 7.35 21.65
C SER A 67 2.57 8.57 22.57
N GLU A 68 3.71 9.15 22.94
CA GLU A 68 3.76 10.36 23.79
C GLU A 68 2.87 11.49 23.23
N LEU A 69 2.82 11.61 21.91
CA LEU A 69 2.02 12.62 21.24
C LEU A 69 0.50 12.37 21.42
N GLN A 70 0.07 11.11 21.43
CA GLN A 70 -1.31 10.75 21.76
C GLN A 70 -1.62 11.04 23.22
N GLU A 71 -0.73 10.69 24.15
CA GLU A 71 -0.90 10.97 25.57
C GLU A 71 -1.02 12.47 25.85
N ARG A 72 -0.15 13.29 25.26
CA ARG A 72 -0.24 14.76 25.32
C ARG A 72 -1.57 15.28 24.79
N ARG A 73 -2.08 14.72 23.67
CA ARG A 73 -3.39 15.09 23.12
C ARG A 73 -4.53 14.72 24.08
N HIS A 74 -4.49 13.54 24.68
CA HIS A 74 -5.48 13.09 25.66
C HIS A 74 -5.49 13.97 26.92
N LEU A 75 -4.31 14.28 27.46
CA LEU A 75 -4.16 15.17 28.62
C LEU A 75 -4.69 16.58 28.32
N LYS A 76 -4.29 17.17 27.19
CA LYS A 76 -4.79 18.49 26.76
C LYS A 76 -6.31 18.52 26.67
N LEU A 77 -6.90 17.50 26.07
CA LEU A 77 -8.34 17.40 25.88
C LEU A 77 -9.07 17.24 27.23
N ARG A 78 -8.50 16.47 28.17
CA ARG A 78 -9.01 16.35 29.54
C ARG A 78 -9.04 17.70 30.25
N THR A 79 -7.94 18.45 30.20
CA THR A 79 -7.84 19.78 30.81
C THR A 79 -8.83 20.78 30.20
N LEU A 80 -9.03 20.76 28.89
CA LEU A 80 -10.00 21.63 28.21
C LEU A 80 -11.44 21.32 28.63
N ARG A 81 -11.80 20.02 28.74
CA ARG A 81 -13.13 19.59 29.21
C ARG A 81 -13.39 20.01 30.64
N GLN A 82 -12.40 19.88 31.53
CA GLN A 82 -12.51 20.32 32.93
C GLN A 82 -12.80 21.83 33.04
N ARG A 83 -12.26 22.63 32.12
CA ARG A 83 -12.49 24.08 32.07
C ARG A 83 -13.79 24.49 31.37
N GLY A 84 -14.62 23.53 30.92
CA GLY A 84 -15.80 23.80 30.09
C GLY A 84 -15.48 24.28 28.67
N LYS A 85 -14.20 24.28 28.27
CA LYS A 85 -13.70 24.69 26.94
C LYS A 85 -13.47 23.49 26.02
N GLY A 86 -14.10 22.35 26.32
CA GLY A 86 -14.08 21.18 25.46
C GLY A 86 -14.82 21.45 24.17
N PRO A 87 -14.50 20.72 23.08
CA PRO A 87 -15.27 20.83 21.85
C PRO A 87 -16.75 20.47 22.12
N PRO A 88 -17.72 21.25 21.61
CA PRO A 88 -19.13 20.96 21.80
C PRO A 88 -19.53 19.67 21.09
N LYS A 89 -20.71 19.13 21.43
CA LYS A 89 -21.27 17.99 20.70
C LYS A 89 -21.42 18.37 19.22
N LYS A 90 -20.98 17.49 18.32
CA LYS A 90 -21.07 17.73 16.87
C LYS A 90 -22.50 18.13 16.50
N GLY A 91 -22.66 19.30 15.87
CA GLY A 91 -23.96 19.86 15.47
C GLY A 91 -24.64 20.81 16.49
N SER A 92 -24.15 20.93 17.73
CA SER A 92 -24.80 21.75 18.77
C SER A 92 -24.27 23.18 18.91
N GLY A 93 -23.25 23.57 18.13
CA GLY A 93 -22.49 24.80 18.37
C GLY A 93 -23.10 26.07 17.75
N LYS A 94 -23.55 26.00 16.48
CA LYS A 94 -23.92 27.20 15.70
C LYS A 94 -25.41 27.56 15.75
N ARG A 95 -26.27 26.63 16.18
CA ARG A 95 -27.74 26.79 16.13
C ARG A 95 -28.36 27.27 17.46
N LYS A 96 -27.55 27.89 18.32
CA LYS A 96 -28.03 28.63 19.49
C LYS A 96 -27.64 30.09 19.34
#